data_AF-A0A2V1CFJ6-F1
#
_entry.id   AF-A0A2V1CFJ6-F1
#
_cell.length_a   1.000
_cell.length_b   1.000
_cell.length_c   1.000
_cell.angle_alpha   90.00
_cell.angle_beta   90.00
_cell.angle_gamma   90.00
#
_symmetry.space_group_name_H-M   'P 1'
#
loop_
_entity.id
_entity.type
_entity.pdbx_description
1 polymer ?
#
loop_
_entity_poly.entity_id
_entity_poly.type
_entity_poly.pdbx_seq_one_letter_code
_entity_poly.pdbx_strand_id
1 'polypeptide(L)'
;MEPRARVGKNRGQQNFADQDLQHFLFAHGDVPNSLETTKRVLDELLTDFITELCFEAHRSAQLSGRQKIKPDDIKFACRKNPEYLGKINETFNKKTAIEEARKLLDQNDDKITKSNVKALEEEPLGDADDDMDLDSRTVGGRSNGTGAGR
;
A
#
# COMPACT_ATOMS: atom_id res chain seq x y z
N MET A 1 12.35 20.91 32.15
CA MET A 1 11.61 20.39 30.98
C MET A 1 10.60 21.48 30.65
N GLU A 2 10.80 22.24 29.59
CA GLU A 2 9.90 23.37 29.26
C GLU A 2 8.49 22.87 28.90
N PRO A 3 7.44 23.63 29.24
CA PRO A 3 6.07 23.28 28.88
C PRO A 3 5.94 23.28 27.36
N ARG A 4 5.74 22.09 26.79
CA ARG A 4 5.61 21.89 25.35
C ARG A 4 4.30 22.50 24.89
N ALA A 5 4.37 23.42 23.93
CA ALA A 5 3.21 23.93 23.24
C ALA A 5 2.50 22.74 22.56
N ARG A 6 1.33 22.37 23.05
CA ARG A 6 0.46 21.45 22.31
C ARG A 6 0.00 22.22 21.07
N VAL A 7 0.13 21.62 19.89
CA VAL A 7 -0.61 22.08 18.71
C VAL A 7 -2.04 22.28 19.17
N GLY A 8 -2.60 23.48 18.97
CA GLY A 8 -3.92 23.81 19.48
C GLY A 8 -4.88 22.74 19.00
N LYS A 9 -5.48 21.99 19.94
CA LYS A 9 -6.49 20.96 19.64
C LYS A 9 -7.43 21.54 18.59
N ASN A 10 -7.44 20.93 17.41
CA ASN A 10 -8.20 21.45 16.29
C ASN A 10 -9.64 21.67 16.76
N ARG A 11 -10.09 22.91 16.75
CA ARG A 11 -11.47 23.25 17.10
C ARG A 11 -12.39 22.79 15.97
N GLY A 12 -12.67 21.49 15.92
CA GLY A 12 -13.67 20.87 15.06
C GLY A 12 -13.20 20.45 13.66
N GLN A 13 -11.93 20.65 13.29
CA GLN A 13 -11.39 20.22 11.99
C GLN A 13 -10.47 19.00 12.15
N GLN A 14 -10.76 17.90 11.46
CA GLN A 14 -9.90 16.71 11.46
C GLN A 14 -8.63 16.98 10.61
N ASN A 15 -7.49 16.41 11.02
CA ASN A 15 -6.24 16.51 10.24
C ASN A 15 -6.24 15.54 9.05
N PHE A 16 -6.81 14.34 9.25
CA PHE A 16 -6.94 13.31 8.22
C PHE A 16 -8.34 13.31 7.60
N ALA A 17 -8.45 12.83 6.36
CA ALA A 17 -9.74 12.65 5.72
C ALA A 17 -10.51 11.49 6.38
N ASP A 18 -11.81 11.70 6.63
CA ASP A 18 -12.71 10.69 7.20
C ASP A 18 -12.64 9.34 6.50
N GLN A 19 -12.52 9.34 5.17
CA GLN A 19 -12.46 8.12 4.37
C GLN A 19 -11.16 7.34 4.63
N ASP A 20 -10.04 8.01 4.82
CA ASP A 20 -8.76 7.37 5.12
C ASP A 20 -8.79 6.73 6.51
N LEU A 21 -9.37 7.44 7.49
CA LEU A 21 -9.58 6.91 8.84
C LEU A 21 -10.53 5.71 8.83
N GLN A 22 -11.60 5.75 8.04
CA GLN A 22 -12.52 4.63 7.88
C GLN A 22 -11.83 3.40 7.28
N HIS A 23 -11.07 3.59 6.19
CA HIS A 23 -10.35 2.48 5.56
C HIS A 23 -9.29 1.89 6.48
N PHE A 24 -8.58 2.74 7.24
CA PHE A 24 -7.61 2.29 8.23
C PHE A 24 -8.27 1.42 9.31
N LEU A 25 -9.37 1.90 9.90
CA LEU A 25 -10.13 1.17 10.92
C LEU A 25 -10.64 -0.17 10.38
N PHE A 26 -11.24 -0.17 9.20
CA PHE A 26 -11.75 -1.39 8.56
C PHE A 26 -10.63 -2.39 8.25
N ALA A 27 -9.49 -1.94 7.73
CA ALA A 27 -8.33 -2.79 7.47
C ALA A 27 -7.76 -3.43 8.75
N HIS A 28 -8.00 -2.82 9.91
CA HIS A 28 -7.61 -3.31 11.22
C HIS A 28 -8.73 -4.04 11.98
N GLY A 29 -9.85 -4.35 11.33
CA GLY A 29 -10.91 -5.22 11.86
C GLY A 29 -12.11 -4.51 12.48
N ASP A 30 -12.24 -3.20 12.29
CA ASP A 30 -13.46 -2.47 12.67
C ASP A 30 -14.61 -2.70 11.65
N VAL A 31 -15.80 -2.23 11.97
CA VAL A 31 -16.99 -2.30 11.09
C VAL A 31 -16.82 -1.42 9.83
N PRO A 32 -17.53 -1.72 8.72
CA PRO A 32 -17.42 -0.95 7.47
C PRO A 32 -17.76 0.54 7.60
N ASN A 33 -18.64 0.89 8.55
CA ASN A 33 -19.03 2.26 8.88
C ASN A 33 -18.78 2.49 10.37
N SER A 34 -17.57 2.96 10.70
CA SER A 34 -17.15 3.23 12.07
C SER A 34 -17.89 4.44 12.63
N LEU A 35 -18.02 4.47 13.96
CA LEU A 35 -18.61 5.61 14.66
C LEU A 35 -17.78 6.87 14.41
N GLU A 36 -18.47 7.99 14.18
CA GLU A 36 -17.85 9.29 13.97
C GLU A 36 -16.92 9.70 15.11
N THR A 37 -17.30 9.38 16.35
CA THR A 37 -16.48 9.61 17.54
C THR A 37 -15.19 8.79 17.52
N THR A 38 -15.21 7.56 16.99
CA THR A 38 -14.03 6.70 16.87
C THR A 38 -13.03 7.30 15.89
N LYS A 39 -13.49 7.74 14.71
CA LYS A 39 -12.65 8.41 13.72
C LYS A 39 -12.00 9.67 14.29
N ARG A 40 -12.76 10.51 15.00
CA ARG A 40 -12.23 11.72 15.66
C ARG A 40 -11.17 11.42 16.72
N VAL A 41 -11.41 10.42 17.56
CA VAL A 41 -10.42 10.01 18.56
C VAL A 41 -9.16 9.47 17.88
N LEU A 42 -9.31 8.68 16.80
CA LEU A 42 -8.18 8.19 16.02
C LEU A 42 -7.37 9.34 15.38
N ASP A 43 -8.04 10.35 14.82
CA ASP A 43 -7.40 11.56 14.27
C ASP A 43 -6.54 12.26 15.34
N GLU A 44 -7.10 12.48 16.55
CA GLU A 44 -6.36 13.06 17.67
C GLU A 44 -5.15 12.21 18.08
N LEU A 45 -5.35 10.90 18.25
CA LEU A 45 -4.28 9.97 18.66
C LEU A 45 -3.15 9.88 17.64
N LEU A 46 -3.47 9.81 16.35
CA LEU A 46 -2.49 9.77 15.26
C LEU A 46 -1.71 11.09 15.18
N THR A 47 -2.40 12.21 15.33
CA THR A 47 -1.76 13.54 15.33
C THR A 47 -0.78 13.67 16.49
N ASP A 48 -1.18 13.28 17.70
CA ASP A 48 -0.31 13.31 18.87
C ASP A 48 0.89 12.37 18.69
N PHE A 49 0.67 11.14 18.20
CA PHE A 49 1.74 10.18 17.93
C PHE A 49 2.78 10.70 16.93
N ILE A 50 2.35 11.23 15.78
CA ILE A 50 3.26 11.76 14.76
C ILE A 50 4.03 12.97 15.30
N THR A 51 3.34 13.84 16.03
CA THR A 51 3.94 15.04 16.62
C THR A 51 5.02 14.67 17.63
N GLU A 52 4.75 13.74 18.55
CA GLU A 52 5.73 13.28 19.54
C GLU A 52 6.92 12.58 18.89
N LEU A 53 6.69 11.76 17.85
CA LEU A 53 7.74 11.12 17.08
C LEU A 53 8.65 12.15 16.38
N CYS A 54 8.06 13.17 15.75
CA CYS A 54 8.82 14.24 15.11
C CYS A 54 9.66 15.04 16.11
N PHE A 55 9.16 15.27 17.34
CA PHE A 55 9.95 15.94 18.37
C PHE A 55 11.14 15.10 18.83
N GLU A 56 10.97 13.79 19.01
CA GLU A 56 12.07 12.90 19.38
C GLU A 56 13.12 12.81 18.24
N ALA A 57 12.68 12.71 16.99
CA ALA A 57 13.57 12.76 15.83
C ALA A 57 14.26 14.13 15.67
N HIS A 58 13.57 15.23 15.97
CA HIS A 58 14.18 16.56 15.96
C HIS A 58 15.26 16.68 17.02
N ARG A 59 15.08 16.08 18.20
CA ARG A 59 16.07 16.07 19.26
C ARG A 59 17.37 15.39 18.81
N SER A 60 17.29 14.26 18.11
CA SER A 60 18.48 13.60 17.56
C SER A 60 19.15 14.44 16.48
N ALA A 61 18.36 15.10 15.62
CA ALA A 61 18.88 16.01 14.60
C ALA A 61 19.63 17.20 15.24
N GLN A 62 19.04 17.84 16.26
CA GLN A 62 19.63 18.96 16.99
C GLN A 62 20.96 18.58 17.68
N LEU A 63 21.02 17.38 18.29
CA LEU A 63 22.26 16.85 18.88
C LEU A 63 23.40 16.73 17.87
N SER A 64 23.06 16.51 16.59
CA SER A 64 24.02 16.50 15.48
C SER A 64 24.23 17.86 14.79
N GLY A 65 23.73 18.95 15.39
CA GLY A 65 23.86 20.31 14.86
C GLY A 65 22.99 20.61 13.64
N ARG A 66 21.98 19.79 13.35
CA ARG A 66 21.10 19.93 12.18
C ARG A 66 19.72 20.44 12.57
N GLN A 67 19.22 21.43 11.82
CA GLN A 67 17.83 21.87 11.92
C GLN A 67 16.87 20.92 11.19
N LYS A 68 17.31 20.33 10.08
CA LYS A 68 16.49 19.46 9.22
C LYS A 68 16.57 18.00 9.67
N ILE A 69 15.40 17.41 9.86
CA ILE A 69 15.22 15.97 10.17
C ILE A 69 15.49 15.14 8.91
N LYS A 70 16.21 14.03 9.09
CA LYS A 70 16.49 13.00 8.07
C LYS A 70 15.76 11.69 8.41
N PRO A 71 15.59 10.77 7.43
CA PRO A 71 14.99 9.46 7.70
C PRO A 71 15.68 8.68 8.84
N ASP A 72 17.01 8.82 8.96
CA ASP A 72 17.77 8.16 10.02
C ASP A 72 17.44 8.68 11.43
N ASP A 73 17.02 9.95 11.54
CA ASP A 73 16.57 10.50 12.82
C ASP A 73 15.26 9.84 13.27
N ILE A 74 14.34 9.55 12.34
CA ILE A 74 13.10 8.83 12.63
C ILE A 74 13.39 7.37 12.99
N LYS A 75 14.29 6.71 12.27
CA LYS A 75 14.77 5.36 12.65
C LYS A 75 15.36 5.37 14.05
N PHE A 76 16.18 6.36 14.37
CA PHE A 76 16.77 6.50 15.71
C PHE A 76 15.72 6.78 16.79
N ALA A 77 14.70 7.58 16.51
CA ALA A 77 13.58 7.79 17.43
C ALA A 77 12.85 6.47 17.74
N CYS A 78 12.65 5.62 16.73
CA CYS A 78 12.04 4.30 16.85
C CYS A 78 12.96 3.18 17.39
N ARG A 79 14.21 3.48 17.77
CA ARG A 79 15.25 2.47 18.10
C ARG A 79 14.87 1.44 19.17
N LYS A 80 13.92 1.78 20.04
CA LYS A 80 13.46 0.91 21.14
C LYS A 80 12.35 -0.06 20.71
N ASN A 81 11.76 0.14 19.53
CA ASN A 81 10.69 -0.70 19.01
C ASN A 81 11.19 -1.43 17.74
N PRO A 82 11.57 -2.72 17.84
CA PRO A 82 12.09 -3.47 16.70
C PRO A 82 11.05 -3.66 15.59
N GLU A 83 9.76 -3.75 15.92
CA GLU A 83 8.69 -3.89 14.91
C GLU A 83 8.55 -2.63 14.05
N TYR A 84 8.64 -1.45 14.68
CA TYR A 84 8.59 -0.19 13.94
C TYR A 84 9.79 -0.04 13.02
N LEU A 85 10.99 -0.42 13.47
CA LEU A 85 12.19 -0.44 12.62
C LEU A 85 12.05 -1.41 11.45
N GLY A 86 11.52 -2.62 11.70
CA GLY A 86 11.26 -3.61 10.66
C GLY A 86 10.35 -3.06 9.58
N LYS A 87 9.19 -2.51 9.97
CA LYS A 87 8.22 -1.92 9.04
C LYS A 87 8.79 -0.72 8.27
N ILE A 88 9.55 0.15 8.94
CA ILE A 88 10.19 1.30 8.27
C ILE A 88 11.15 0.80 7.20
N ASN A 89 12.06 -0.11 7.55
CA ASN A 89 13.04 -0.64 6.59
C ASN A 89 12.37 -1.39 5.43
N GLU A 90 11.36 -2.21 5.71
CA GLU A 90 10.58 -2.91 4.69
C GLU A 90 9.93 -1.92 3.71
N THR A 91 9.34 -0.83 4.22
CA THR A 91 8.71 0.21 3.40
C THR A 91 9.73 0.89 2.48
N PHE A 92 10.93 1.21 2.99
CA PHE A 92 12.00 1.78 2.18
C PHE A 92 12.50 0.81 1.11
N ASN A 93 12.68 -0.47 1.46
CA ASN A 93 13.12 -1.49 0.51
C ASN A 93 12.12 -1.70 -0.63
N LYS A 94 10.82 -1.76 -0.29
CA LYS A 94 9.74 -1.84 -1.29
C LYS A 94 9.73 -0.63 -2.20
N LYS A 95 9.93 0.58 -1.66
CA LYS A 95 10.03 1.80 -2.47
C LYS A 95 11.19 1.72 -3.47
N THR A 96 12.39 1.32 -3.03
CA THR A 96 13.54 1.15 -3.90
C THR A 96 13.28 0.13 -5.02
N ALA A 97 12.70 -1.03 -4.67
CA ALA A 97 12.36 -2.06 -5.65
C ALA A 97 11.36 -1.56 -6.72
N ILE A 98 10.37 -0.75 -6.32
CA ILE A 98 9.42 -0.12 -7.25
C ILE A 98 10.14 0.88 -8.17
N GLU A 99 11.04 1.69 -7.63
CA GLU A 99 11.82 2.67 -8.41
C GLU A 99 12.74 1.99 -9.44
N GLU A 100 13.38 0.87 -9.07
CA GLU A 100 14.18 0.05 -9.98
C GLU A 100 13.32 -0.59 -11.08
N ALA A 101 12.16 -1.16 -10.73
CA ALA A 101 11.24 -1.73 -11.70
C ALA A 101 10.72 -0.70 -12.71
N ARG A 102 10.41 0.52 -12.25
CA ARG A 102 10.00 1.64 -13.13
C ARG A 102 11.11 2.02 -14.10
N LYS A 103 12.38 2.03 -13.65
CA LYS A 103 13.53 2.35 -14.51
C LYS A 103 13.76 1.30 -15.60
N LEU A 104 13.51 0.02 -15.32
CA LEU A 104 13.62 -1.05 -16.32
C LEU A 104 12.57 -0.93 -17.44
N LEU A 105 11.37 -0.44 -17.10
CA LEU A 105 10.28 -0.21 -18.06
C LEU A 105 10.54 1.02 -18.95
N ASP A 106 11.10 2.09 -18.38
CA ASP A 106 11.37 3.35 -19.09
C ASP A 106 12.47 3.23 -20.17
N GLN A 107 13.32 2.20 -20.10
CA GLN A 107 14.50 2.09 -20.98
C GLN A 107 14.29 1.31 -22.29
N ASN A 108 13.08 0.88 -22.67
CA ASN A 108 12.93 -0.07 -23.79
C ASN A 108 11.73 0.12 -24.76
N ASP A 109 11.04 1.25 -24.77
CA ASP A 109 9.81 1.40 -25.58
C ASP A 109 10.02 1.54 -27.10
N ASP A 110 11.27 1.54 -27.60
CA ASP A 110 11.58 1.57 -29.04
C ASP A 110 12.14 0.25 -29.62
N LYS A 111 12.36 -0.80 -28.80
CA LYS A 111 12.98 -2.06 -29.29
C LYS A 111 12.17 -3.34 -29.08
N ILE A 112 11.10 -3.33 -28.29
CA ILE A 112 10.30 -4.53 -28.00
C ILE A 112 9.02 -4.55 -28.84
N THR A 113 9.12 -4.67 -30.17
CA THR A 113 7.90 -4.92 -30.98
C THR A 113 8.01 -5.99 -32.07
N LYS A 114 9.16 -6.66 -32.29
CA LYS A 114 9.23 -7.64 -33.41
C LYS A 114 9.93 -8.97 -33.13
N SER A 115 10.70 -9.09 -32.06
CA SER A 115 11.56 -10.27 -31.86
C SER A 115 10.88 -11.43 -31.12
N ASN A 116 9.90 -11.15 -30.26
CA ASN A 116 9.36 -12.16 -29.34
C ASN A 116 8.11 -12.90 -29.87
N VAL A 117 7.48 -12.41 -30.94
CA VAL A 117 6.32 -13.10 -31.55
C VAL A 117 6.79 -14.30 -32.38
N LYS A 118 7.93 -14.18 -33.08
CA LYS A 118 8.46 -15.24 -33.94
C LYS A 118 8.98 -16.46 -33.17
N ALA A 119 9.42 -16.27 -31.92
CA ALA A 119 9.91 -17.36 -31.07
C ALA A 119 8.80 -18.20 -30.42
N LEU A 120 7.53 -17.78 -30.54
CA LEU A 120 6.37 -18.52 -30.01
C LEU A 120 5.63 -19.33 -31.08
N GLU A 121 5.94 -19.14 -32.37
CA GLU A 121 5.27 -19.83 -33.49
C GLU A 121 6.00 -21.11 -33.94
N GLU A 122 7.24 -21.37 -33.50
CA GLU A 122 8.09 -22.47 -33.98
C GLU A 122 8.19 -23.70 -33.05
N GLU A 123 7.30 -23.86 -32.07
CA GLU A 123 7.19 -25.14 -31.33
C GLU A 123 6.01 -25.96 -31.89
N PRO A 124 6.26 -26.99 -32.73
CA PRO A 124 5.21 -27.88 -33.17
C PRO A 124 4.73 -28.71 -31.98
N LEU A 125 3.48 -28.49 -31.57
CA LEU A 125 2.77 -29.32 -30.59
C LEU A 125 2.82 -30.77 -31.07
N GLY A 126 3.66 -31.58 -30.45
CA GLY A 126 3.73 -33.02 -30.69
C GLY A 126 2.43 -33.68 -30.24
N ASP A 127 1.87 -34.52 -31.11
CA ASP A 127 0.72 -35.38 -30.84
C ASP A 127 0.97 -36.22 -29.59
N ALA A 128 0.23 -35.93 -28.52
CA ALA A 128 0.09 -36.79 -27.37
C ALA A 128 -1.41 -37.05 -27.16
N ASP A 129 -1.85 -38.17 -27.73
CA ASP A 129 -3.02 -38.93 -27.28
C ASP A 129 -2.93 -39.10 -25.75
N ASP A 130 -3.94 -38.62 -25.02
CA ASP A 130 -4.27 -39.13 -23.70
C ASP A 130 -5.78 -38.90 -23.45
N ASP A 131 -6.52 -39.86 -23.96
CA ASP A 131 -7.92 -40.16 -23.72
C ASP A 131 -8.18 -40.34 -22.22
N MET A 132 -8.76 -39.32 -21.59
CA MET A 132 -9.34 -39.41 -20.25
C MET A 132 -10.83 -39.06 -20.33
N ASP A 133 -11.61 -40.11 -20.51
CA ASP A 133 -13.07 -40.15 -20.37
C ASP A 133 -13.49 -39.66 -18.97
N LEU A 134 -14.12 -38.48 -18.90
CA LEU A 134 -14.83 -38.04 -17.69
C LEU A 134 -16.30 -37.76 -18.03
N ASP A 135 -17.08 -38.83 -18.03
CA ASP A 135 -18.55 -38.82 -18.03
C ASP A 135 -19.05 -38.26 -16.68
N SER A 136 -19.44 -36.98 -16.67
CA SER A 136 -20.40 -36.49 -15.68
C SER A 136 -21.57 -35.81 -16.39
N ARG A 137 -22.54 -36.65 -16.76
CA ARG A 137 -23.91 -36.25 -17.06
C ARG A 137 -24.52 -35.47 -15.89
N THR A 138 -24.58 -34.15 -16.01
CA THR A 138 -25.66 -33.35 -15.38
C THR A 138 -26.39 -32.54 -16.43
N VAL A 139 -27.64 -32.94 -16.60
CA VAL A 139 -28.64 -32.47 -17.56
C VAL A 139 -29.25 -31.13 -17.13
N GLY A 140 -29.42 -30.24 -18.12
CA GLY A 140 -30.47 -29.20 -18.15
C GLY A 140 -30.07 -27.86 -17.53
N GLY A 141 -30.16 -26.71 -18.20
CA GLY A 141 -30.77 -26.35 -19.47
C GLY A 141 -31.29 -24.92 -19.36
N ARG A 142 -30.94 -24.05 -20.32
CA ARG A 142 -31.82 -23.10 -21.02
C ARG A 142 -31.03 -21.97 -21.67
N SER A 143 -30.99 -22.05 -23.00
CA SER A 143 -30.79 -20.96 -23.94
C SER A 143 -31.95 -19.97 -23.90
N ASN A 144 -31.66 -18.68 -23.88
CA ASN A 144 -32.43 -17.61 -24.54
C ASN A 144 -31.37 -16.70 -25.17
N GLY A 145 -31.26 -16.51 -26.47
CA GLY A 145 -32.35 -16.23 -27.40
C GLY A 145 -32.26 -14.75 -27.75
N THR A 146 -31.50 -14.45 -28.79
CA THR A 146 -31.46 -13.18 -29.53
C THR A 146 -32.86 -12.64 -29.82
N GLY A 147 -33.05 -11.32 -29.67
CA GLY A 147 -34.27 -10.64 -30.08
C GLY A 147 -34.09 -9.13 -30.15
N ALA A 148 -33.89 -8.61 -31.36
CA ALA A 148 -34.00 -7.21 -31.71
C ALA A 148 -35.45 -6.72 -31.64
N GLY A 149 -35.66 -5.42 -31.40
CA GLY A 149 -36.87 -4.74 -31.87
C GLY A 149 -37.45 -3.65 -30.96
N ARG A 150 -37.22 -2.41 -31.39
CA ARG A 150 -38.04 -1.18 -31.23
C ARG A 150 -38.22 -0.57 -29.83
#